data_AF-A0A9W4RZB1-F1
#
_entry.id   AF-A0A9W4RZB1-F1
#
_cell.length_a   1.000
_cell.length_b   1.000
_cell.length_c   1.000
_cell.angle_alpha   90.00
_cell.angle_beta   90.00
_cell.angle_gamma   90.00
#
_symmetry.space_group_name_H-M   'P 1'
#
loop_
_entity.id
_entity.type
_entity.pdbx_description
1 polymer ?
#
loop_
_entity_poly.entity_id
_entity_poly.type
_entity_poly.pdbx_seq_one_letter_code
_entity_poly.pdbx_strand_id
1 'polypeptide(L)'
;MSSSSDSPETSSDEEDDYQGLKMSGTHSLGLNKNYVLSWRRLHAFREFIQNWKDGIIAAFDMDPRSFLPVWDETTPGVIRITVHRNIEGQRELVGFIVHKAKTGTVEIANFNANLSMDDLSIGGSTKRNNDKFAGVHGEGFKVAALVMVRSGIPVRIQSTSANWNFGFNGVNKDRFYCKISKPNTRNVDSETASLTQQTMGGTLRSDLVSYSSRDVTIQLSHPATGRGYRNPINADEFRGWMTVSLDLSNPDPDKMIRTQHGDLVLDERFAGQIYLKGFKVSAPTLGSKSYRFCYNFATGKLGRDRERMTSHDKEAETLANIWETAVAGDHGNLVQRYVELFSKDCVDIISAEKASRVLARRIWTWLRTSQPGGFYYSEGSDSKHDGGHQVDIILNDIKRQPRKLAKELWRLLVKYDCARTPQQERIRLFSSSQPVGNVDGYFGLNISRILKSVLAMDTALSGIQLQFVQGADTTIDLHFDPKSGVLQINHRWLNFEAVHVETPCEFFEIAKHDHVDDISTATMW
;
A
#
# COMPACT_ATOMS: atom_id res chain seq x y z
N MET A 1 -23.31 -45.07 -78.76
CA MET A 1 -23.40 -43.64 -79.08
C MET A 1 -24.46 -43.06 -78.17
N SER A 2 -24.22 -42.25 -77.14
CA SER A 2 -23.03 -41.56 -76.60
C SER A 2 -23.41 -41.25 -75.14
N SER A 3 -22.75 -41.80 -74.12
CA SER A 3 -21.70 -41.15 -73.32
C SER A 3 -21.77 -39.61 -73.25
N SER A 4 -22.30 -39.10 -72.15
CA SER A 4 -21.95 -37.79 -71.60
C SER A 4 -21.70 -37.95 -70.10
N SER A 5 -20.44 -37.74 -69.74
CA SER A 5 -19.85 -37.80 -68.41
C SER A 5 -20.15 -36.52 -67.63
N ASP A 6 -20.87 -36.62 -66.52
CA ASP A 6 -20.88 -35.57 -65.50
C ASP A 6 -19.88 -35.96 -64.41
N SER A 7 -18.77 -35.23 -64.40
CA SER A 7 -17.78 -35.21 -63.33
C SER A 7 -18.33 -34.36 -62.17
N PRO A 8 -18.30 -34.83 -60.91
CA PRO A 8 -18.47 -33.93 -59.79
C PRO A 8 -17.18 -33.12 -59.63
N GLU A 9 -17.29 -31.80 -59.80
CA GLU A 9 -16.32 -30.81 -59.39
C GLU A 9 -15.95 -31.04 -57.92
N THR A 10 -14.72 -31.49 -57.66
CA THR A 10 -14.14 -31.38 -56.32
C THR A 10 -13.78 -29.93 -56.09
N SER A 11 -14.64 -29.24 -55.35
CA SER A 11 -14.36 -27.93 -54.79
C SER A 11 -13.09 -28.00 -53.95
N SER A 12 -12.10 -27.25 -54.40
CA SER A 12 -10.93 -26.88 -53.64
C SER A 12 -11.33 -26.09 -52.39
N ASP A 13 -10.41 -26.13 -51.43
CA ASP A 13 -10.19 -25.17 -50.37
C ASP A 13 -10.78 -25.51 -49.00
N GLU A 14 -9.88 -25.35 -48.02
CA GLU A 14 -10.10 -25.34 -46.56
C GLU A 14 -9.96 -26.65 -45.80
N GLU A 15 -8.88 -27.40 -45.98
CA GLU A 15 -8.37 -28.30 -44.93
C GLU A 15 -6.95 -28.76 -45.28
N ASP A 16 -5.92 -28.00 -44.86
CA ASP A 16 -4.56 -28.50 -44.53
C ASP A 16 -3.51 -27.37 -44.47
N ASP A 17 -3.56 -26.50 -43.44
CA ASP A 17 -2.43 -25.57 -43.17
C ASP A 17 -2.03 -25.51 -41.68
N TYR A 18 -2.41 -26.53 -40.90
CA TYR A 18 -2.02 -26.70 -39.48
C TYR A 18 -1.08 -27.89 -39.23
N GLN A 19 -0.30 -28.32 -40.24
CA GLN A 19 0.73 -29.33 -40.04
C GLN A 19 2.12 -28.72 -39.79
N GLY A 20 2.54 -28.74 -38.53
CA GLY A 20 3.92 -29.02 -38.13
C GLY A 20 4.95 -27.90 -38.40
N LEU A 21 4.99 -26.89 -37.54
CA LEU A 21 6.18 -26.06 -37.39
C LEU A 21 7.38 -26.96 -37.02
N LYS A 22 8.29 -27.20 -37.97
CA LYS A 22 9.57 -27.86 -37.69
C LYS A 22 10.26 -27.08 -36.57
N MET A 23 10.68 -27.80 -35.52
CA MET A 23 11.33 -27.22 -34.33
C MET A 23 12.61 -26.43 -34.66
N SER A 24 13.22 -26.68 -35.81
CA SER A 24 14.36 -25.92 -36.33
C SER A 24 13.94 -25.07 -37.52
N GLY A 25 14.22 -23.77 -37.47
CA GLY A 25 13.79 -22.85 -38.51
C GLY A 25 13.91 -21.39 -38.11
N THR A 26 13.57 -20.51 -39.05
CA THR A 26 13.38 -19.08 -38.76
C THR A 26 11.89 -18.78 -38.79
N HIS A 27 11.37 -18.30 -37.67
CA HIS A 27 9.95 -18.05 -37.45
C HIS A 27 9.72 -16.54 -37.36
N SER A 28 8.85 -16.01 -38.21
CA SER A 28 8.40 -14.62 -38.12
C SER A 28 7.49 -14.45 -36.91
N LEU A 29 7.65 -13.36 -36.17
CA LEU A 29 6.84 -13.09 -34.97
C LEU A 29 5.75 -12.05 -35.18
N GLY A 30 5.58 -11.55 -36.42
CA GLY A 30 4.55 -10.55 -36.75
C GLY A 30 4.76 -9.17 -36.11
N LEU A 31 5.92 -8.91 -35.51
CA LEU A 31 6.25 -7.63 -34.88
C LEU A 31 7.24 -6.83 -35.72
N ASN A 32 6.98 -5.53 -35.85
CA ASN A 32 7.92 -4.59 -36.46
C ASN A 32 8.92 -4.06 -35.42
N LYS A 33 10.15 -3.74 -35.84
CA LYS A 33 11.18 -3.10 -34.99
C LYS A 33 10.67 -1.88 -34.20
N ASN A 34 9.70 -1.15 -34.74
CA ASN A 34 9.10 0.02 -34.11
C ASN A 34 7.88 -0.31 -33.22
N TYR A 35 7.59 -1.58 -32.94
CA TYR A 35 6.61 -1.94 -31.93
C TYR A 35 7.09 -1.49 -30.54
N VAL A 36 6.19 -0.94 -29.71
CA VAL A 36 6.49 -0.36 -28.39
C VAL A 36 7.74 0.55 -28.36
N LEU A 37 7.78 1.57 -29.23
CA LEU A 37 8.94 2.50 -29.33
C LEU A 37 9.30 3.18 -28.00
N SER A 38 8.34 3.43 -27.12
CA SER A 38 8.57 4.03 -25.81
C SER A 38 9.36 3.11 -24.86
N TRP A 39 9.38 1.80 -25.11
CA TRP A 39 10.06 0.84 -24.26
C TRP A 39 11.58 0.90 -24.43
N ARG A 40 12.24 1.01 -23.27
CA ARG A 40 13.70 0.99 -23.08
C ARG A 40 14.16 -0.36 -22.50
N ARG A 41 15.48 -0.57 -22.45
CA ARG A 41 16.14 -1.78 -21.88
C ARG A 41 15.57 -2.21 -20.52
N LEU A 42 15.31 -1.26 -19.61
CA LEU A 42 14.71 -1.58 -18.30
C LEU A 42 13.32 -2.23 -18.39
N HIS A 43 12.48 -1.81 -19.36
CA HIS A 43 11.13 -2.37 -19.53
C HIS A 43 11.21 -3.80 -20.06
N ALA A 44 12.14 -4.06 -20.99
CA ALA A 44 12.41 -5.41 -21.45
C ALA A 44 12.93 -6.31 -20.31
N PHE A 45 13.86 -5.78 -19.50
CA PHE A 45 14.38 -6.51 -18.35
C PHE A 45 13.27 -6.84 -17.34
N ARG A 46 12.34 -5.92 -17.08
CA ARG A 46 11.16 -6.14 -16.24
C ARG A 46 10.36 -7.36 -16.69
N GLU A 47 10.14 -7.57 -18.00
CA GLU A 47 9.45 -8.77 -18.50
C GLU A 47 10.24 -10.06 -18.25
N PHE A 48 11.56 -10.03 -18.43
CA PHE A 48 12.39 -11.20 -18.17
C PHE A 48 12.35 -11.58 -16.69
N ILE A 49 12.44 -10.60 -15.78
CA ILE A 49 12.34 -10.86 -14.33
C ILE A 49 10.95 -11.32 -13.93
N GLN A 50 9.90 -10.80 -14.57
CA GLN A 50 8.55 -11.27 -14.35
C GLN A 50 8.37 -12.73 -14.77
N ASN A 51 8.91 -13.12 -15.93
CA ASN A 51 8.91 -14.52 -16.36
C ASN A 51 9.80 -15.40 -15.49
N TRP A 52 10.92 -14.87 -15.01
CA TRP A 52 11.79 -15.55 -14.04
C TRP A 52 11.02 -15.88 -12.76
N LYS A 53 10.48 -14.86 -12.09
CA LYS A 53 9.69 -15.00 -10.86
C LYS A 53 8.45 -15.90 -11.05
N ASP A 54 7.60 -15.59 -12.02
CA ASP A 54 6.37 -16.36 -12.27
C ASP A 54 6.70 -17.82 -12.62
N GLY A 55 7.78 -18.05 -13.39
CA GLY A 55 8.20 -19.39 -13.81
C GLY A 55 8.70 -20.24 -12.64
N ILE A 56 9.49 -19.66 -11.73
CA ILE A 56 9.91 -20.34 -10.49
C ILE A 56 8.70 -20.66 -9.62
N ILE A 57 7.81 -19.69 -9.40
CA ILE A 57 6.59 -19.88 -8.61
C ILE A 57 5.75 -21.01 -9.18
N ALA A 58 5.56 -21.06 -10.50
CA ALA A 58 4.78 -22.08 -11.17
C ALA A 58 5.45 -23.47 -11.11
N ALA A 59 6.74 -23.57 -11.41
CA ALA A 59 7.46 -24.83 -11.53
C ALA A 59 7.61 -25.57 -10.20
N PHE A 60 7.57 -24.84 -9.08
CA PHE A 60 7.83 -25.36 -7.75
C PHE A 60 6.66 -25.15 -6.77
N ASP A 61 5.50 -24.71 -7.25
CA ASP A 61 4.29 -24.34 -6.48
C ASP A 61 4.61 -23.50 -5.23
N MET A 62 5.47 -22.49 -5.40
CA MET A 62 5.90 -21.64 -4.29
C MET A 62 4.82 -20.61 -3.95
N ASP A 63 4.71 -20.25 -2.68
CA ASP A 63 4.03 -19.02 -2.29
C ASP A 63 4.79 -17.82 -2.91
N PRO A 64 4.13 -16.93 -3.69
CA PRO A 64 4.76 -15.71 -4.19
C PRO A 64 5.46 -14.87 -3.13
N ARG A 65 5.04 -14.95 -1.85
CA ARG A 65 5.66 -14.25 -0.73
C ARG A 65 6.92 -14.93 -0.17
N SER A 66 7.13 -16.22 -0.46
CA SER A 66 8.35 -16.95 -0.10
C SER A 66 9.46 -16.79 -1.16
N PHE A 67 9.15 -16.12 -2.28
CA PHE A 67 10.14 -15.72 -3.27
C PHE A 67 11.09 -14.65 -2.70
N LEU A 68 12.24 -15.10 -2.19
CA LEU A 68 13.24 -14.25 -1.54
C LEU A 68 14.61 -14.45 -2.21
N PRO A 69 14.96 -13.59 -3.19
CA PRO A 69 16.27 -13.64 -3.82
C PRO A 69 17.41 -13.34 -2.83
N VAL A 70 18.49 -14.11 -2.90
CA VAL A 70 19.70 -13.94 -2.10
C VAL A 70 20.82 -13.42 -2.98
N TRP A 71 21.49 -12.38 -2.51
CA TRP A 71 22.58 -11.71 -3.20
C TRP A 71 23.95 -12.26 -2.76
N ASP A 72 24.82 -12.48 -3.75
CA ASP A 72 26.23 -12.79 -3.54
C ASP A 72 27.07 -11.97 -4.54
N GLU A 73 27.88 -11.06 -3.99
CA GLU A 73 28.89 -10.27 -4.73
C GLU A 73 30.30 -10.52 -4.17
N THR A 74 30.54 -11.66 -3.51
CA THR A 74 31.86 -11.99 -2.93
C THR A 74 32.95 -12.14 -3.99
N THR A 75 32.57 -12.53 -5.21
CA THR A 75 33.50 -12.66 -6.34
C THR A 75 33.58 -11.32 -7.09
N PRO A 76 34.78 -10.69 -7.18
CA PRO A 76 34.93 -9.40 -7.86
C PRO A 76 34.43 -9.43 -9.31
N GLY A 77 33.59 -8.46 -9.66
CA GLY A 77 33.03 -8.33 -11.02
C GLY A 77 31.96 -9.38 -11.37
N VAL A 78 31.42 -10.10 -10.39
CA VAL A 78 30.31 -11.03 -10.57
C VAL A 78 29.21 -10.70 -9.55
N ILE A 79 27.99 -10.49 -10.05
CA ILE A 79 26.80 -10.34 -9.21
C ILE A 79 25.98 -11.60 -9.39
N ARG A 80 25.69 -12.30 -8.29
CA ARG A 80 24.84 -13.49 -8.27
C ARG A 80 23.59 -13.22 -7.45
N ILE A 81 22.46 -13.61 -8.01
CA ILE A 81 21.17 -13.53 -7.34
C ILE A 81 20.55 -14.92 -7.45
N THR A 82 20.25 -15.54 -6.33
CA THR A 82 19.79 -16.94 -6.28
C THR A 82 18.47 -17.04 -5.54
N VAL A 83 17.59 -17.93 -5.98
CA VAL A 83 16.35 -18.25 -5.28
C VAL A 83 16.41 -19.69 -4.84
N HIS A 84 16.03 -19.92 -3.58
CA HIS A 84 16.08 -21.25 -2.97
C HIS A 84 14.71 -21.59 -2.39
N ARG A 85 14.35 -22.88 -2.45
CA ARG A 85 13.26 -23.43 -1.65
C ARG A 85 13.83 -24.35 -0.57
N ASN A 86 13.12 -24.46 0.55
CA ASN A 86 13.50 -25.36 1.62
C ASN A 86 12.74 -26.68 1.48
N ILE A 87 13.46 -27.80 1.42
CA ILE A 87 12.92 -29.15 1.43
C ILE A 87 13.54 -29.87 2.61
N GLU A 88 12.73 -30.26 3.59
CA GLU A 88 13.18 -31.05 4.76
C GLU A 88 14.42 -30.45 5.47
N GLY A 89 14.49 -29.11 5.54
CA GLY A 89 15.59 -28.37 6.16
C GLY A 89 16.82 -28.14 5.27
N GLN A 90 16.85 -28.68 4.05
CA GLN A 90 17.88 -28.42 3.06
C GLN A 90 17.44 -27.35 2.04
N ARG A 91 18.39 -26.54 1.56
CA ARG A 91 18.13 -25.50 0.56
C ARG A 91 18.39 -26.05 -0.84
N GLU A 92 17.36 -26.06 -1.68
CA GLU A 92 17.48 -26.35 -3.09
C GLU A 92 17.44 -25.06 -3.91
N LEU A 93 18.43 -24.87 -4.78
CA LEU A 93 18.46 -23.80 -5.77
C LEU A 93 17.40 -24.06 -6.84
N VAL A 94 16.50 -23.08 -7.06
CA VAL A 94 15.38 -23.18 -8.02
C VAL A 94 15.50 -22.23 -9.22
N GLY A 95 16.45 -21.30 -9.17
CA GLY A 95 16.77 -20.41 -10.27
C GLY A 95 17.78 -19.35 -9.86
N PHE A 96 18.37 -18.69 -10.85
CA PHE A 96 19.40 -17.68 -10.59
C PHE A 96 19.44 -16.59 -11.66
N ILE A 97 20.09 -15.48 -11.29
CA ILE A 97 20.57 -14.45 -12.20
C ILE A 97 22.06 -14.25 -11.94
N VAL A 98 22.87 -14.23 -12.99
CA VAL A 98 24.31 -13.98 -12.88
C VAL A 98 24.71 -12.89 -13.87
N HIS A 99 25.32 -11.83 -13.36
CA HIS A 99 26.01 -10.82 -14.17
C HIS A 99 27.52 -11.01 -14.05
N LYS A 100 28.22 -11.00 -15.19
CA LYS A 100 29.69 -11.11 -15.28
C LYS A 100 30.22 -9.85 -15.96
N ALA A 101 30.79 -8.91 -15.19
CA ALA A 101 31.25 -7.62 -15.68
C ALA A 101 32.34 -7.73 -16.76
N LYS A 102 33.24 -8.72 -16.64
CA LYS A 102 34.32 -8.96 -17.60
C LYS A 102 33.82 -9.25 -19.02
N THR A 103 32.73 -10.01 -19.14
CA THR A 103 32.15 -10.39 -20.43
C THR A 103 30.91 -9.54 -20.79
N GLY A 104 30.40 -8.78 -19.83
CA GLY A 104 29.13 -8.06 -19.97
C GLY A 104 27.94 -9.00 -20.18
N THR A 105 27.99 -10.20 -19.60
CA THR A 105 26.93 -11.20 -19.75
C THR A 105 25.96 -11.11 -18.59
N VAL A 106 24.67 -11.09 -18.88
CA VAL A 106 23.60 -11.36 -17.90
C VAL A 106 22.94 -12.67 -18.28
N GLU A 107 22.88 -13.59 -17.33
CA GLU A 107 22.29 -14.91 -17.47
C GLU A 107 21.15 -15.03 -16.46
N ILE A 108 19.98 -15.46 -16.90
CA ILE A 108 18.77 -15.64 -16.09
C ILE A 108 18.30 -17.07 -16.32
N ALA A 109 18.23 -17.89 -15.26
CA ALA A 109 17.84 -19.29 -15.36
C ALA A 109 16.61 -19.59 -14.48
N ASN A 110 15.62 -20.22 -15.10
CA ASN A 110 14.47 -20.85 -14.44
C ASN A 110 14.61 -22.36 -14.54
N PHE A 111 14.67 -23.03 -13.39
CA PHE A 111 14.74 -24.49 -13.40
C PHE A 111 13.36 -25.12 -13.56
N ASN A 112 13.34 -26.30 -14.19
CA ASN A 112 12.10 -27.06 -14.45
C ASN A 112 11.04 -26.23 -15.19
N ALA A 113 11.49 -25.43 -16.15
CA ALA A 113 10.67 -24.59 -17.00
C ALA A 113 10.88 -24.96 -18.47
N ASN A 114 9.88 -24.66 -19.30
CA ASN A 114 9.91 -25.02 -20.71
C ASN A 114 9.27 -23.90 -21.57
N LEU A 115 9.85 -23.65 -22.74
CA LEU A 115 9.26 -22.94 -23.86
C LEU A 115 8.96 -23.92 -25.02
N SER A 116 7.70 -23.95 -25.45
CA SER A 116 7.23 -24.71 -26.60
C SER A 116 7.07 -23.80 -27.83
N MET A 117 6.84 -24.40 -29.01
CA MET A 117 6.57 -23.64 -30.22
C MET A 117 5.31 -22.78 -30.11
N ASP A 118 4.31 -23.22 -29.34
CA ASP A 118 3.07 -22.47 -29.11
C ASP A 118 3.33 -21.16 -28.37
N ASP A 119 4.40 -21.10 -27.58
CA ASP A 119 4.83 -19.87 -26.93
C ASP A 119 5.29 -18.81 -27.94
N LEU A 120 5.56 -19.15 -29.21
CA LEU A 120 5.80 -18.17 -30.29
C LEU A 120 4.53 -17.57 -30.88
N SER A 121 3.38 -18.22 -30.72
CA SER A 121 2.09 -17.73 -31.22
C SER A 121 1.57 -16.54 -30.43
N ILE A 122 0.96 -15.56 -31.11
CA ILE A 122 0.33 -14.39 -30.48
C ILE A 122 -0.99 -14.83 -29.83
N GLY A 123 -1.34 -14.28 -28.67
CA GLY A 123 -2.60 -14.58 -27.98
C GLY A 123 -2.57 -15.79 -27.03
N GLY A 124 -1.59 -16.69 -27.12
CA GLY A 124 -1.40 -17.77 -26.14
C GLY A 124 -0.89 -17.26 -24.79
N SER A 125 -1.48 -17.69 -23.68
CA SER A 125 -0.94 -17.43 -22.34
C SER A 125 -1.47 -18.45 -21.34
N THR A 126 -0.57 -19.26 -20.77
CA THR A 126 -0.85 -20.17 -19.66
C THR A 126 -1.09 -19.43 -18.33
N LYS A 127 -0.85 -18.11 -18.29
CA LYS A 127 -0.98 -17.27 -17.10
C LYS A 127 -2.37 -16.60 -16.97
N ARG A 128 -3.27 -16.81 -17.93
CA ARG A 128 -4.63 -16.23 -17.89
C ARG A 128 -5.39 -16.75 -16.66
N ASN A 129 -6.05 -15.84 -15.93
CA ASN A 129 -6.83 -16.09 -14.72
C ASN A 129 -6.05 -16.56 -13.47
N ASN A 130 -4.71 -16.49 -13.46
CA ASN A 130 -3.95 -16.77 -12.25
C ASN A 130 -3.58 -15.47 -11.50
N ASP A 131 -4.33 -15.17 -10.45
CA ASP A 131 -4.11 -13.97 -9.63
C ASP A 131 -2.80 -14.00 -8.82
N LYS A 132 -2.06 -15.11 -8.77
CA LYS A 132 -0.71 -15.16 -8.17
C LYS A 132 0.35 -14.49 -9.05
N PHE A 133 0.18 -14.51 -10.37
CA PHE A 133 1.19 -13.99 -11.30
C PHE A 133 1.05 -12.49 -11.54
N ALA A 134 2.18 -11.83 -11.79
CA ALA A 134 2.18 -10.43 -12.23
C ALA A 134 1.91 -10.31 -13.74
N GLY A 135 2.21 -11.36 -14.51
CA GLY A 135 1.99 -11.42 -15.96
C GLY A 135 0.63 -11.97 -16.38
N VAL A 136 0.02 -11.32 -17.36
CA VAL A 136 -1.29 -11.73 -17.94
C VAL A 136 -1.13 -12.27 -19.37
N HIS A 137 -0.16 -11.75 -20.13
CA HIS A 137 0.04 -12.03 -21.55
C HIS A 137 1.34 -12.84 -21.77
N GLY A 138 1.26 -13.97 -22.48
CA GLY A 138 2.40 -14.83 -22.84
C GLY A 138 3.35 -14.21 -23.87
N GLU A 139 3.10 -12.97 -24.26
CA GLU A 139 3.85 -12.24 -25.28
C GLU A 139 5.04 -11.43 -24.71
N GLY A 140 5.08 -11.22 -23.39
CA GLY A 140 6.03 -10.31 -22.74
C GLY A 140 7.50 -10.60 -23.08
N PHE A 141 7.90 -11.87 -23.15
CA PHE A 141 9.28 -12.24 -23.46
C PHE A 141 9.67 -11.90 -24.92
N LYS A 142 8.72 -11.98 -25.87
CA LYS A 142 8.96 -11.65 -27.29
C LYS A 142 9.19 -10.16 -27.44
N VAL A 143 8.33 -9.37 -26.79
CA VAL A 143 8.43 -7.90 -26.78
C VAL A 143 9.73 -7.47 -26.10
N ALA A 144 10.11 -8.12 -25.00
CA ALA A 144 11.38 -7.88 -24.33
C ALA A 144 12.59 -8.20 -25.22
N ALA A 145 12.57 -9.36 -25.91
CA ALA A 145 13.61 -9.73 -26.86
C ALA A 145 13.72 -8.71 -28.00
N LEU A 146 12.59 -8.24 -28.54
CA LEU A 146 12.54 -7.19 -29.56
C LEU A 146 13.23 -5.91 -29.10
N VAL A 147 12.90 -5.44 -27.89
CA VAL A 147 13.44 -4.20 -27.32
C VAL A 147 14.94 -4.31 -27.04
N MET A 148 15.42 -5.45 -26.52
CA MET A 148 16.85 -5.68 -26.29
C MET A 148 17.63 -5.74 -27.60
N VAL A 149 17.16 -6.52 -28.59
CA VAL A 149 17.81 -6.62 -29.90
C VAL A 149 17.81 -5.26 -30.62
N ARG A 150 16.72 -4.50 -30.54
CA ARG A 150 16.64 -3.11 -31.05
C ARG A 150 17.68 -2.20 -30.40
N SER A 151 17.95 -2.41 -29.11
CA SER A 151 18.96 -1.67 -28.34
C SER A 151 20.39 -2.17 -28.57
N GLY A 152 20.60 -3.13 -29.48
CA GLY A 152 21.90 -3.69 -29.82
C GLY A 152 22.41 -4.78 -28.88
N ILE A 153 21.53 -5.33 -28.02
CA ILE A 153 21.84 -6.43 -27.10
C ILE A 153 21.18 -7.71 -27.62
N PRO A 154 21.96 -8.64 -28.21
CA PRO A 154 21.45 -9.96 -28.58
C PRO A 154 20.80 -10.70 -27.41
N VAL A 155 19.70 -11.38 -27.71
CA VAL A 155 19.01 -12.27 -26.76
C VAL A 155 19.10 -13.69 -27.29
N ARG A 156 19.65 -14.58 -26.46
CA ARG A 156 19.61 -16.02 -26.68
C ARG A 156 18.80 -16.66 -25.56
N ILE A 157 17.88 -17.54 -25.92
CA ILE A 157 17.16 -18.37 -24.96
C ILE A 157 17.49 -19.83 -25.24
N GLN A 158 17.76 -20.61 -24.20
CA GLN A 158 17.94 -22.05 -24.27
C GLN A 158 16.80 -22.72 -23.51
N SER A 159 16.13 -23.66 -24.17
CA SER A 159 14.99 -24.42 -23.63
C SER A 159 14.76 -25.63 -24.52
N THR A 160 14.23 -26.72 -23.96
CA THR A 160 13.82 -27.92 -24.73
C THR A 160 14.89 -28.45 -25.67
N SER A 161 16.15 -28.40 -25.22
CA SER A 161 17.31 -28.77 -26.04
C SER A 161 17.31 -28.02 -27.38
N ALA A 162 17.04 -26.71 -27.34
CA ALA A 162 17.04 -25.82 -28.50
C ALA A 162 17.57 -24.43 -28.14
N ASN A 163 18.25 -23.80 -29.11
CA ASN A 163 18.73 -22.43 -29.02
C ASN A 163 17.83 -21.50 -29.83
N TRP A 164 17.24 -20.52 -29.15
CA TRP A 164 16.32 -19.53 -29.67
C TRP A 164 17.04 -18.19 -29.77
N ASN A 165 17.28 -17.70 -30.97
CA ASN A 165 18.02 -16.47 -31.21
C ASN A 165 17.13 -15.45 -31.94
N PHE A 166 17.03 -14.24 -31.39
CA PHE A 166 16.15 -13.20 -31.94
C PHE A 166 16.92 -12.22 -32.81
N GLY A 167 16.25 -11.70 -33.85
CA GLY A 167 16.88 -10.79 -34.80
C GLY A 167 15.88 -10.02 -35.65
N PHE A 168 16.42 -9.17 -36.54
CA PHE A 168 15.65 -8.48 -37.56
C PHE A 168 16.09 -8.91 -38.95
N ASN A 169 15.12 -9.18 -39.83
CA ASN A 169 15.36 -9.54 -41.23
C ASN A 169 14.53 -8.64 -42.17
N GLY A 170 14.53 -8.99 -43.46
CA GLY A 170 13.94 -8.17 -44.51
C GLY A 170 14.91 -7.10 -45.03
N VAL A 171 14.55 -6.49 -46.17
CA VAL A 171 15.35 -5.47 -46.86
C VAL A 171 15.70 -4.31 -45.92
N ASN A 172 14.71 -3.89 -45.11
CA ASN A 172 14.85 -2.77 -44.18
C ASN A 172 15.30 -3.18 -42.77
N LYS A 173 15.55 -4.47 -42.51
CA LYS A 173 15.88 -5.02 -41.18
C LYS A 173 14.89 -4.57 -40.10
N ASP A 174 13.60 -4.66 -40.42
CA ASP A 174 12.49 -4.18 -39.60
C ASP A 174 11.51 -5.28 -39.15
N ARG A 175 11.59 -6.47 -39.77
CA ARG A 175 10.74 -7.63 -39.42
C ARG A 175 11.41 -8.48 -38.33
N PHE A 176 10.74 -8.64 -37.19
CA PHE A 176 11.28 -9.38 -36.05
C PHE A 176 11.06 -10.89 -36.19
N TYR A 177 12.10 -11.68 -35.95
CA TYR A 177 12.08 -13.14 -36.07
C TYR A 177 12.74 -13.84 -34.87
N CYS A 178 12.40 -15.12 -34.68
CA CYS A 178 13.11 -16.07 -33.82
C CYS A 178 13.71 -17.19 -34.68
N LYS A 179 15.02 -17.42 -34.59
CA LYS A 179 15.70 -18.56 -35.21
C LYS A 179 15.93 -19.63 -34.15
N ILE A 180 15.33 -20.80 -34.35
CA ILE A 180 15.51 -21.96 -33.49
C ILE A 180 16.49 -22.93 -34.15
N SER A 181 17.46 -23.38 -33.37
CA SER A 181 18.53 -24.27 -33.82
C SER A 181 18.84 -25.32 -32.78
N LYS A 182 19.31 -26.49 -33.23
CA LYS A 182 19.76 -27.54 -32.31
C LYS A 182 21.00 -27.07 -31.52
N PRO A 183 21.13 -27.42 -30.24
CA PRO A 183 22.34 -27.23 -29.47
C PRO A 183 23.45 -28.13 -30.01
N ASN A 184 24.68 -27.81 -29.65
CA ASN A 184 25.82 -28.67 -29.96
C ASN A 184 25.67 -30.00 -29.22
N THR A 185 25.65 -31.12 -29.94
CA THR A 185 25.36 -32.47 -29.41
C THR A 185 26.28 -32.87 -28.26
N ARG A 186 27.57 -32.51 -28.32
CA ARG A 186 28.53 -32.78 -27.23
C ARG A 186 28.14 -32.15 -25.90
N ASN A 187 27.52 -30.97 -25.93
CA ASN A 187 27.09 -30.28 -24.71
C ASN A 187 25.84 -30.95 -24.13
N VAL A 188 24.92 -31.41 -25.00
CA VAL A 188 23.68 -32.09 -24.57
C VAL A 188 23.99 -33.43 -23.91
N ASP A 189 24.92 -34.20 -24.46
CA ASP A 189 25.32 -35.50 -23.89
C ASP A 189 25.99 -35.32 -22.53
N SER A 190 26.84 -34.30 -22.37
CA SER A 190 27.44 -33.97 -21.07
C SER A 190 26.41 -33.46 -20.06
N GLU A 191 25.47 -32.61 -20.48
CA GLU A 191 24.38 -32.10 -19.63
C GLU A 191 23.51 -33.26 -19.14
N THR A 192 23.17 -34.18 -20.04
CA THR A 192 22.33 -35.36 -19.73
C THR A 192 23.04 -36.28 -18.75
N ALA A 193 24.33 -36.53 -18.92
CA ALA A 193 25.12 -37.36 -17.99
C ALA A 193 25.19 -36.73 -16.58
N SER A 194 25.43 -35.42 -16.48
CA SER A 194 25.44 -34.69 -15.20
C SER A 194 24.08 -34.68 -14.51
N LEU A 195 22.99 -34.49 -15.27
CA LEU A 195 21.61 -34.60 -14.79
C LEU A 195 21.31 -35.99 -14.22
N THR A 196 21.64 -37.05 -14.96
CA THR A 196 21.41 -38.43 -14.52
C THR A 196 22.18 -38.73 -13.22
N GLN A 197 23.42 -38.27 -13.12
CA GLN A 197 24.22 -38.45 -11.90
C GLN A 197 23.62 -37.70 -10.69
N GLN A 198 23.15 -36.47 -10.88
CA GLN A 198 22.48 -35.70 -9.82
C GLN A 198 21.15 -36.35 -9.38
N THR A 199 20.33 -36.81 -10.32
CA THR A 199 19.03 -37.44 -10.03
C THR A 199 19.19 -38.80 -9.34
N MET A 200 20.17 -39.62 -9.74
CA MET A 200 20.44 -40.91 -9.10
C MET A 200 21.01 -40.77 -7.67
N GLY A 201 21.71 -39.68 -7.39
CA GLY A 201 22.25 -39.39 -6.06
C GLY A 201 21.26 -38.75 -5.08
N GLY A 202 20.02 -38.46 -5.50
CA GLY A 202 19.02 -37.77 -4.67
C GLY A 202 19.48 -36.39 -4.15
N THR A 203 20.51 -35.81 -4.77
CA THR A 203 21.15 -34.59 -4.27
C THR A 203 20.36 -33.37 -4.73
N LEU A 204 19.94 -32.54 -3.78
CA LEU A 204 19.30 -31.27 -4.11
C LEU A 204 20.27 -30.38 -4.88
N ARG A 205 19.72 -29.68 -5.88
CA ARG A 205 20.51 -28.80 -6.74
C ARG A 205 21.06 -27.63 -5.95
N SER A 206 22.35 -27.36 -6.09
CA SER A 206 23.06 -26.27 -5.40
C SER A 206 24.01 -25.48 -6.31
N ASP A 207 24.25 -25.97 -7.52
CA ASP A 207 25.17 -25.40 -8.49
C ASP A 207 24.49 -24.44 -9.47
N LEU A 208 25.21 -23.40 -9.89
CA LEU A 208 24.75 -22.38 -10.86
C LEU A 208 24.93 -22.87 -12.30
N VAL A 209 24.51 -24.10 -12.56
CA VAL A 209 24.50 -24.72 -13.88
C VAL A 209 23.04 -24.80 -14.31
N SER A 210 22.72 -24.55 -15.57
CA SER A 210 21.39 -24.77 -16.16
C SER A 210 21.46 -25.85 -17.23
N TYR A 211 20.45 -26.72 -17.33
CA TYR A 211 20.42 -27.78 -18.33
C TYR A 211 19.35 -27.50 -19.37
N SER A 212 19.75 -27.37 -20.63
CA SER A 212 18.88 -26.93 -21.72
C SER A 212 17.69 -27.86 -21.99
N SER A 213 17.77 -29.12 -21.56
CA SER A 213 16.71 -30.13 -21.68
C SER A 213 15.60 -29.98 -20.63
N ARG A 214 15.86 -29.31 -19.50
CA ARG A 214 14.95 -29.22 -18.34
C ARG A 214 14.64 -27.79 -17.90
N ASP A 215 15.54 -26.86 -18.20
CA ASP A 215 15.51 -25.49 -17.69
C ASP A 215 15.38 -24.49 -18.85
N VAL A 216 14.92 -23.27 -18.52
CA VAL A 216 14.94 -22.13 -19.44
C VAL A 216 16.04 -21.16 -19.01
N THR A 217 16.97 -20.87 -19.92
CA THR A 217 18.04 -19.91 -19.67
C THR A 217 18.02 -18.78 -20.70
N ILE A 218 17.98 -17.54 -20.23
CA ILE A 218 18.05 -16.32 -21.04
C ILE A 218 19.44 -15.72 -20.87
N GLN A 219 20.12 -15.48 -21.98
CA GLN A 219 21.43 -14.86 -22.01
C GLN A 219 21.37 -13.53 -22.79
N LEU A 220 21.80 -12.46 -22.13
CA LEU A 220 21.95 -11.13 -22.70
C LEU A 220 23.44 -10.79 -22.72
N SER A 221 24.01 -10.60 -23.91
CA SER A 221 25.42 -10.23 -24.03
C SER A 221 25.72 -9.62 -25.39
N HIS A 222 26.66 -8.68 -25.42
CA HIS A 222 27.21 -8.20 -26.68
C HIS A 222 28.12 -9.28 -27.31
N PRO A 223 28.16 -9.38 -28.66
CA PRO A 223 29.03 -10.33 -29.31
C PRO A 223 30.50 -10.08 -28.95
N ALA A 224 31.24 -11.15 -28.68
CA ALA A 224 32.69 -11.06 -28.60
C ALA A 224 33.22 -10.64 -29.98
N THR A 225 34.05 -9.60 -30.00
CA THR A 225 34.83 -9.25 -31.19
C THR A 225 36.22 -9.89 -31.07
N GLY A 226 36.94 -10.05 -32.19
CA GLY A 226 38.32 -10.56 -32.17
C GLY A 226 39.30 -9.74 -31.30
N ARG A 227 38.87 -8.58 -30.75
CA ARG A 227 39.61 -7.74 -29.80
C ARG A 227 38.98 -7.68 -28.39
N GLY A 228 38.04 -8.59 -28.06
CA GLY A 228 37.31 -8.60 -26.79
C GLY A 228 35.83 -8.17 -26.92
N TYR A 229 35.15 -7.91 -25.80
CA TYR A 229 33.75 -7.50 -25.80
C TYR A 229 33.62 -6.00 -26.05
N ARG A 230 32.92 -5.60 -27.12
CA ARG A 230 32.65 -4.18 -27.40
C ARG A 230 31.44 -3.74 -26.56
N ASN A 231 31.63 -2.77 -25.66
CA ASN A 231 30.62 -2.22 -24.75
C ASN A 231 29.96 -3.28 -23.84
N PRO A 232 30.70 -3.99 -22.97
CA PRO A 232 30.10 -4.94 -22.05
C PRO A 232 29.05 -4.26 -21.16
N ILE A 233 27.94 -4.96 -20.88
CA ILE A 233 26.96 -4.53 -19.89
C ILE A 233 27.70 -4.43 -18.54
N ASN A 234 27.89 -3.21 -18.04
CA ASN A 234 28.59 -3.01 -16.78
C ASN A 234 27.64 -3.20 -15.58
N ALA A 235 28.21 -3.23 -14.38
CA ALA A 235 27.45 -3.48 -13.16
C ALA A 235 26.41 -2.38 -12.87
N ASP A 236 26.71 -1.11 -13.15
CA ASP A 236 25.81 0.01 -12.89
C ASP A 236 24.61 0.02 -13.84
N GLU A 237 24.84 -0.31 -15.12
CA GLU A 237 23.77 -0.51 -16.09
C GLU A 237 22.84 -1.65 -15.65
N PHE A 238 23.41 -2.79 -15.24
CA PHE A 238 22.65 -3.93 -14.74
C PHE A 238 21.85 -3.59 -13.47
N ARG A 239 22.47 -2.86 -12.51
CA ARG A 239 21.77 -2.33 -11.33
C ARG A 239 20.64 -1.38 -11.69
N GLY A 240 20.84 -0.53 -12.68
CA GLY A 240 19.78 0.33 -13.22
C GLY A 240 18.57 -0.46 -13.72
N TRP A 241 18.80 -1.62 -14.37
CA TRP A 241 17.71 -2.48 -14.82
C TRP A 241 16.98 -3.16 -13.65
N MET A 242 17.69 -3.53 -12.58
CA MET A 242 17.09 -4.21 -11.43
C MET A 242 16.09 -3.35 -10.64
N THR A 243 16.15 -2.02 -10.77
CA THR A 243 15.22 -1.08 -10.12
C THR A 243 13.74 -1.29 -10.48
N VAL A 244 13.45 -2.08 -11.51
CA VAL A 244 12.09 -2.46 -11.93
C VAL A 244 11.42 -3.49 -11.02
N SER A 245 12.18 -4.12 -10.12
CA SER A 245 11.68 -5.12 -9.17
C SER A 245 12.13 -4.79 -7.75
N LEU A 246 11.20 -4.81 -6.80
CA LEU A 246 11.51 -4.64 -5.38
C LEU A 246 12.35 -5.81 -4.87
N ASP A 247 12.04 -7.04 -5.32
CA ASP A 247 12.76 -8.27 -4.95
C ASP A 247 14.24 -8.20 -5.36
N LEU A 248 14.55 -7.53 -6.49
CA LEU A 248 15.91 -7.29 -6.97
C LEU A 248 16.49 -5.95 -6.48
N SER A 249 15.71 -5.09 -5.84
CA SER A 249 16.26 -3.85 -5.26
C SER A 249 16.72 -4.05 -3.81
N ASN A 250 16.47 -5.24 -3.25
CA ASN A 250 16.89 -5.68 -1.92
C ASN A 250 16.68 -4.62 -0.83
N PRO A 251 15.42 -4.24 -0.55
CA PRO A 251 15.12 -3.31 0.54
C PRO A 251 15.58 -3.88 1.88
N ASP A 252 15.94 -3.00 2.81
CA ASP A 252 16.31 -3.38 4.17
C ASP A 252 15.13 -4.12 4.85
N PRO A 253 15.29 -5.40 5.25
CA PRO A 253 14.22 -6.18 5.86
C PRO A 253 13.64 -5.53 7.11
N ASP A 254 14.46 -4.85 7.90
CA ASP A 254 14.03 -4.20 9.15
C ASP A 254 13.17 -2.95 8.88
N LYS A 255 13.22 -2.43 7.65
CA LYS A 255 12.41 -1.29 7.18
C LYS A 255 11.25 -1.74 6.31
N MET A 256 10.92 -3.02 6.27
CA MET A 256 9.82 -3.56 5.48
C MET A 256 8.80 -4.26 6.37
N ILE A 257 7.61 -3.68 6.47
CA ILE A 257 6.49 -4.24 7.22
C ILE A 257 5.61 -5.02 6.26
N ARG A 258 5.56 -6.34 6.43
CA ARG A 258 4.77 -7.25 5.60
C ARG A 258 3.37 -7.42 6.16
N THR A 259 2.35 -7.20 5.33
CA THR A 259 0.94 -7.43 5.67
C THR A 259 0.30 -8.34 4.63
N GLN A 260 -0.83 -8.98 4.95
CA GLN A 260 -1.56 -9.80 3.98
C GLN A 260 -2.03 -9.03 2.73
N HIS A 261 -2.18 -7.70 2.84
CA HIS A 261 -2.65 -6.83 1.76
C HIS A 261 -1.51 -6.29 0.87
N GLY A 262 -0.27 -6.38 1.36
CA GLY A 262 0.91 -5.81 0.72
C GLY A 262 1.96 -5.42 1.75
N ASP A 263 3.04 -4.81 1.30
CA ASP A 263 4.15 -4.43 2.15
C ASP A 263 4.27 -2.90 2.22
N LEU A 264 4.50 -2.38 3.43
CA LEU A 264 4.87 -1.00 3.69
C LEU A 264 6.39 -0.92 3.84
N VAL A 265 7.06 -0.19 2.95
CA VAL A 265 8.51 -0.02 2.96
C VAL A 265 8.85 1.38 3.47
N LEU A 266 9.50 1.41 4.64
CA LEU A 266 9.93 2.61 5.36
C LEU A 266 11.32 3.11 4.95
N ASP A 267 11.99 2.39 4.05
CA ASP A 267 13.28 2.77 3.48
C ASP A 267 13.12 3.97 2.53
N GLU A 268 13.75 5.09 2.88
CA GLU A 268 13.66 6.36 2.14
C GLU A 268 14.12 6.25 0.69
N ARG A 269 15.01 5.30 0.36
CA ARG A 269 15.45 5.04 -1.03
C ARG A 269 14.28 4.70 -1.96
N PHE A 270 13.19 4.17 -1.39
CA PHE A 270 12.01 3.75 -2.12
C PHE A 270 10.84 4.73 -1.98
N ALA A 271 10.94 5.77 -1.15
CA ALA A 271 9.85 6.71 -0.89
C ALA A 271 9.16 7.20 -2.17
N GLY A 272 7.82 7.18 -2.20
CA GLY A 272 7.02 7.60 -3.34
C GLY A 272 6.88 6.56 -4.46
N GLN A 273 7.52 5.39 -4.34
CA GLN A 273 7.45 4.32 -5.33
C GLN A 273 6.33 3.33 -5.00
N ILE A 274 5.70 2.81 -6.06
CA ILE A 274 4.65 1.81 -5.97
C ILE A 274 5.08 0.56 -6.73
N TYR A 275 4.84 -0.58 -6.12
CA TYR A 275 5.06 -1.89 -6.67
C TYR A 275 3.76 -2.69 -6.60
N LEU A 276 3.55 -3.57 -7.59
CA LEU A 276 2.51 -4.58 -7.56
C LEU A 276 3.18 -5.94 -7.72
N LYS A 277 2.98 -6.84 -6.76
CA LYS A 277 3.57 -8.20 -6.74
C LYS A 277 5.09 -8.19 -6.91
N GLY A 278 5.75 -7.16 -6.39
CA GLY A 278 7.19 -6.94 -6.47
C GLY A 278 7.67 -6.21 -7.72
N PHE A 279 6.80 -5.77 -8.63
CA PHE A 279 7.19 -5.05 -9.86
C PHE A 279 6.78 -3.59 -9.82
N LYS A 280 7.71 -2.71 -10.18
CA LYS A 280 7.51 -1.26 -10.16
C LYS A 280 6.41 -0.83 -11.12
N VAL A 281 5.62 0.13 -10.67
CA VAL A 281 4.55 0.80 -11.43
C VAL A 281 5.10 2.12 -11.98
N SER A 282 4.84 2.41 -13.25
CA SER A 282 5.51 3.50 -13.98
C SER A 282 5.04 4.91 -13.58
N ALA A 283 3.78 5.08 -13.15
CA ALA A 283 3.20 6.38 -12.84
C ALA A 283 2.51 6.38 -11.46
N PRO A 284 3.28 6.45 -10.35
CA PRO A 284 2.75 6.32 -8.99
C PRO A 284 2.00 7.55 -8.49
N THR A 285 1.95 8.68 -9.21
CA THR A 285 1.23 9.86 -8.72
C THR A 285 -0.26 9.77 -9.01
N LEU A 286 -1.08 10.27 -8.08
CA LEU A 286 -2.52 10.42 -8.28
C LEU A 286 -2.87 11.92 -8.35
N GLY A 287 -3.01 12.43 -9.57
CA GLY A 287 -3.16 13.87 -9.81
C GLY A 287 -1.89 14.63 -9.39
N SER A 288 -2.04 15.64 -8.54
CA SER A 288 -0.94 16.41 -7.94
C SER A 288 -0.34 15.75 -6.68
N LYS A 289 -0.98 14.72 -6.13
CA LYS A 289 -0.57 14.10 -4.86
C LYS A 289 0.45 12.99 -5.10
N SER A 290 1.42 12.91 -4.20
CA SER A 290 2.45 11.89 -4.19
C SER A 290 2.35 10.99 -2.96
N TYR A 291 2.78 9.74 -3.11
CA TYR A 291 3.05 8.85 -2.00
C TYR A 291 4.23 9.34 -1.16
N ARG A 292 4.14 9.20 0.16
CA ARG A 292 5.24 9.50 1.08
C ARG A 292 6.08 8.26 1.39
N PHE A 293 5.44 7.11 1.48
CA PHE A 293 6.10 5.83 1.66
C PHE A 293 6.11 5.01 0.38
N CYS A 294 6.81 3.87 0.42
CA CYS A 294 6.77 2.88 -0.64
C CYS A 294 5.79 1.78 -0.29
N TYR A 295 5.02 1.34 -1.29
CA TYR A 295 4.02 0.29 -1.13
C TYR A 295 4.23 -0.81 -2.17
N ASN A 296 4.19 -2.05 -1.72
CA ASN A 296 4.13 -3.23 -2.59
C ASN A 296 2.78 -3.92 -2.43
N PHE A 297 1.87 -3.69 -3.36
CA PHE A 297 0.54 -4.32 -3.31
C PHE A 297 0.63 -5.82 -3.60
N ALA A 298 -0.02 -6.63 -2.76
CA ALA A 298 -0.07 -8.08 -2.96
C ALA A 298 -1.07 -8.46 -4.07
N THR A 299 -2.14 -7.67 -4.23
CA THR A 299 -3.22 -7.90 -5.20
C THR A 299 -3.50 -6.64 -6.00
N GLY A 300 -4.10 -6.81 -7.17
CA GLY A 300 -4.39 -5.72 -8.09
C GLY A 300 -4.20 -6.13 -9.53
N LYS A 301 -4.74 -5.30 -10.43
CA LYS A 301 -4.58 -5.43 -11.88
C LYS A 301 -4.06 -4.11 -12.42
N LEU A 302 -3.03 -4.19 -13.26
CA LEU A 302 -2.55 -3.05 -14.02
C LEU A 302 -3.21 -3.04 -15.40
N GLY A 303 -3.38 -1.86 -15.97
CA GLY A 303 -3.69 -1.73 -17.40
C GLY A 303 -2.56 -2.27 -18.28
N ARG A 304 -2.80 -2.34 -19.60
CA ARG A 304 -1.82 -2.84 -20.59
C ARG A 304 -0.47 -2.13 -20.48
N ASP A 305 -0.49 -0.83 -20.25
CA ASP A 305 0.71 0.02 -20.19
C ASP A 305 1.39 0.01 -18.82
N ARG A 306 0.81 -0.69 -17.83
CA ARG A 306 1.40 -0.92 -16.51
C ARG A 306 1.69 0.36 -15.71
N GLU A 307 0.99 1.43 -16.09
CA GLU A 307 1.19 2.76 -15.50
C GLU A 307 0.47 2.93 -14.16
N ARG A 308 -0.72 2.33 -14.00
CA ARG A 308 -1.57 2.44 -12.81
C ARG A 308 -2.45 1.21 -12.59
N MET A 309 -2.92 1.06 -11.36
CA MET A 309 -3.95 0.07 -11.04
C MET A 309 -5.29 0.49 -11.65
N THR A 310 -6.08 -0.48 -12.11
CA THR A 310 -7.33 -0.21 -12.82
C THR A 310 -8.45 0.32 -11.93
N SER A 311 -8.33 0.21 -10.60
CA SER A 311 -9.37 0.60 -9.65
C SER A 311 -8.78 1.42 -8.50
N HIS A 312 -9.13 2.72 -8.49
CA HIS A 312 -8.64 3.67 -7.50
C HIS A 312 -9.25 3.40 -6.11
N ASP A 313 -10.53 2.99 -6.05
CA ASP A 313 -11.17 2.67 -4.77
C ASP A 313 -10.51 1.46 -4.09
N LYS A 314 -10.17 0.44 -4.86
CA LYS A 314 -9.47 -0.75 -4.36
C LYS A 314 -8.03 -0.44 -3.95
N GLU A 315 -7.35 0.46 -4.68
CA GLU A 315 -6.02 0.97 -4.29
C GLU A 315 -6.07 1.61 -2.91
N ALA A 316 -6.99 2.56 -2.74
CA ALA A 316 -7.14 3.31 -1.51
C ALA A 316 -7.57 2.43 -0.32
N GLU A 317 -8.47 1.48 -0.55
CA GLU A 317 -8.86 0.46 0.44
C GLU A 317 -7.67 -0.43 0.83
N THR A 318 -6.89 -0.88 -0.15
CA THR A 318 -5.72 -1.73 0.12
C THR A 318 -4.66 -0.96 0.92
N LEU A 319 -4.43 0.32 0.62
CA LEU A 319 -3.54 1.19 1.40
C LEU A 319 -4.01 1.33 2.86
N ALA A 320 -5.30 1.60 3.07
CA ALA A 320 -5.86 1.70 4.41
C ALA A 320 -5.67 0.38 5.19
N ASN A 321 -5.89 -0.77 4.55
CA ASN A 321 -5.70 -2.08 5.16
C ASN A 321 -4.23 -2.42 5.46
N ILE A 322 -3.28 -1.98 4.61
CA ILE A 322 -1.84 -2.07 4.88
C ILE A 322 -1.50 -1.29 6.14
N TRP A 323 -1.93 -0.02 6.24
CA TRP A 323 -1.67 0.81 7.41
C TRP A 323 -2.33 0.27 8.67
N GLU A 324 -3.56 -0.21 8.58
CA GLU A 324 -4.27 -0.81 9.70
C GLU A 324 -3.53 -2.03 10.24
N THR A 325 -3.12 -2.95 9.37
CA THR A 325 -2.39 -4.16 9.76
C THR A 325 -1.00 -3.80 10.30
N ALA A 326 -0.30 -2.87 9.65
CA ALA A 326 1.02 -2.44 10.07
C ALA A 326 0.97 -1.75 11.44
N VAL A 327 -0.01 -0.87 11.70
CA VAL A 327 -0.17 -0.20 13.00
C VAL A 327 -0.68 -1.15 14.10
N ALA A 328 -1.33 -2.26 13.72
CA ALA A 328 -1.72 -3.30 14.67
C ALA A 328 -0.50 -4.04 15.26
N GLY A 329 0.58 -4.17 14.49
CA GLY A 329 1.85 -4.75 14.94
C GLY A 329 2.64 -3.85 15.89
N ASP A 330 3.67 -4.41 16.51
CA ASP A 330 4.60 -3.67 17.39
C ASP A 330 5.80 -3.15 16.58
N HIS A 331 5.59 -2.02 15.89
CA HIS A 331 6.57 -1.42 14.98
C HIS A 331 7.05 -0.04 15.46
N GLY A 332 7.23 0.13 16.77
CA GLY A 332 7.78 1.35 17.37
C GLY A 332 6.91 2.59 17.08
N ASN A 333 7.45 3.57 16.36
CA ASN A 333 6.80 4.87 16.14
C ASN A 333 5.82 4.91 14.95
N LEU A 334 5.32 3.78 14.47
CA LEU A 334 4.50 3.74 13.26
C LEU A 334 3.17 4.49 13.40
N VAL A 335 2.52 4.43 14.57
CA VAL A 335 1.30 5.22 14.85
C VAL A 335 1.57 6.72 14.68
N GLN A 336 2.70 7.18 15.22
CA GLN A 336 3.13 8.58 15.08
C GLN A 336 3.32 8.94 13.60
N ARG A 337 4.06 8.12 12.84
CA ARG A 337 4.29 8.34 11.40
C ARG A 337 2.97 8.40 10.62
N TYR A 338 2.00 7.54 10.95
CA TYR A 338 0.69 7.55 10.32
C TYR A 338 -0.09 8.83 10.65
N VAL A 339 -0.08 9.27 11.92
CA VAL A 339 -0.72 10.53 12.33
C VAL A 339 -0.10 11.74 11.62
N GLU A 340 1.22 11.76 11.45
CA GLU A 340 1.94 12.81 10.72
C GLU A 340 1.61 12.88 9.23
N LEU A 341 1.00 11.84 8.64
CA LEU A 341 0.52 11.91 7.25
C LEU A 341 -0.71 12.81 7.12
N PHE A 342 -1.52 12.96 8.17
CA PHE A 342 -2.72 13.81 8.15
C PHE A 342 -2.43 15.31 8.09
N SER A 343 -1.18 15.72 8.37
CA SER A 343 -0.73 17.11 8.16
C SER A 343 -0.15 17.34 6.76
N LYS A 344 -0.08 16.30 5.92
CA LYS A 344 0.54 16.33 4.59
C LYS A 344 -0.52 16.12 3.51
N ASP A 345 -0.39 16.84 2.39
CA ASP A 345 -1.21 16.55 1.21
C ASP A 345 -0.61 15.35 0.45
N CYS A 346 -1.05 14.15 0.80
CA CYS A 346 -0.48 12.90 0.28
C CYS A 346 -1.55 11.84 -0.02
N VAL A 347 -1.17 10.86 -0.84
CA VAL A 347 -2.05 9.76 -1.26
C VAL A 347 -2.21 8.71 -0.15
N ASP A 348 -1.23 8.62 0.76
CA ASP A 348 -1.15 7.62 1.83
C ASP A 348 -2.40 7.57 2.74
N ILE A 349 -3.17 8.67 2.81
CA ILE A 349 -4.38 8.83 3.63
C ILE A 349 -5.66 9.05 2.81
N ILE A 350 -5.65 8.81 1.50
CA ILE A 350 -6.75 9.18 0.60
C ILE A 350 -8.10 8.49 0.92
N SER A 351 -8.06 7.34 1.58
CA SER A 351 -9.25 6.67 2.12
C SER A 351 -9.15 6.38 3.62
N ALA A 352 -8.50 7.27 4.38
CA ALA A 352 -8.39 7.11 5.83
C ALA A 352 -9.76 7.09 6.54
N GLU A 353 -10.82 7.62 5.94
CA GLU A 353 -12.20 7.53 6.43
C GLU A 353 -12.75 6.10 6.45
N LYS A 354 -12.18 5.19 5.63
CA LYS A 354 -12.52 3.77 5.61
C LYS A 354 -11.80 2.96 6.68
N ALA A 355 -10.84 3.54 7.39
CA ALA A 355 -10.11 2.88 8.47
C ALA A 355 -11.06 2.32 9.53
N SER A 356 -10.67 1.21 10.16
CA SER A 356 -11.51 0.56 11.16
C SER A 356 -11.54 1.27 12.52
N ARG A 357 -12.49 0.82 13.34
CA ARG A 357 -12.58 1.20 14.76
C ARG A 357 -11.32 0.87 15.56
N VAL A 358 -10.62 -0.20 15.19
CA VAL A 358 -9.41 -0.65 15.90
C VAL A 358 -8.27 0.34 15.66
N LEU A 359 -8.06 0.74 14.40
CA LEU A 359 -7.04 1.74 14.05
C LEU A 359 -7.34 3.09 14.72
N ALA A 360 -8.60 3.54 14.65
CA ALA A 360 -9.03 4.79 15.30
C ALA A 360 -8.76 4.79 16.81
N ARG A 361 -9.07 3.68 17.51
CA ARG A 361 -8.78 3.54 18.95
C ARG A 361 -7.29 3.53 19.26
N ARG A 362 -6.46 2.91 18.42
CA ARG A 362 -4.99 2.91 18.60
C ARG A 362 -4.42 4.31 18.44
N ILE A 363 -4.82 5.03 17.39
CA ILE A 363 -4.47 6.43 17.19
C ILE A 363 -4.90 7.26 18.40
N TRP A 364 -6.13 7.08 18.87
CA TRP A 364 -6.66 7.82 20.02
C TRP A 364 -5.88 7.55 21.31
N THR A 365 -5.53 6.29 21.58
CA THR A 365 -4.70 5.92 22.72
C THR A 365 -3.34 6.60 22.62
N TRP A 366 -2.67 6.50 21.48
CA TRP A 366 -1.37 7.15 21.25
C TRP A 366 -1.45 8.66 21.47
N LEU A 367 -2.43 9.35 20.88
CA LEU A 367 -2.65 10.80 21.06
C LEU A 367 -2.78 11.18 22.55
N ARG A 368 -3.55 10.42 23.33
CA ARG A 368 -3.73 10.71 24.76
C ARG A 368 -2.47 10.43 25.59
N THR A 369 -1.71 9.40 25.24
CA THR A 369 -0.49 9.03 25.96
C THR A 369 0.67 9.97 25.63
N SER A 370 0.79 10.41 24.37
CA SER A 370 1.87 11.29 23.90
C SER A 370 1.75 12.73 24.39
N GLN A 371 0.56 13.19 24.78
CA GLN A 371 0.31 14.54 25.28
C GLN A 371 -0.64 14.52 26.48
N PRO A 372 -0.15 14.13 27.68
CA PRO A 372 -0.95 14.18 28.90
C PRO A 372 -1.49 15.60 29.14
N GLY A 373 -2.78 15.73 29.41
CA GLY A 373 -3.44 17.04 29.64
C GLY A 373 -3.88 17.78 28.37
N GLY A 374 -3.59 17.25 27.18
CA GLY A 374 -4.13 17.78 25.93
C GLY A 374 -5.63 17.50 25.76
N PHE A 375 -6.33 18.45 25.14
CA PHE A 375 -7.67 18.25 24.58
C PHE A 375 -7.61 18.47 23.07
N TYR A 376 -7.97 17.44 22.32
CA TYR A 376 -7.90 17.47 20.86
C TYR A 376 -9.19 18.04 20.25
N TYR A 377 -9.06 18.88 19.22
CA TYR A 377 -10.19 19.46 18.50
C TYR A 377 -9.87 19.64 17.01
N SER A 378 -10.87 19.98 16.19
CA SER A 378 -10.67 20.33 14.77
C SER A 378 -11.55 21.50 14.35
N GLU A 379 -11.09 22.25 13.36
CA GLU A 379 -11.87 23.37 12.80
C GLU A 379 -12.98 22.85 11.88
N GLY A 380 -14.20 23.29 12.14
CA GLY A 380 -15.33 23.11 11.23
C GLY A 380 -16.13 21.81 11.37
N SER A 381 -16.35 21.31 12.60
CA SER A 381 -17.34 20.24 12.78
C SER A 381 -18.76 20.75 12.98
N ASP A 382 -18.99 21.94 13.56
CA ASP A 382 -20.32 22.55 13.63
C ASP A 382 -20.21 24.05 13.95
N SER A 383 -21.03 24.87 13.30
CA SER A 383 -21.23 26.32 13.45
C SER A 383 -20.21 27.27 12.79
N LYS A 384 -20.76 28.34 12.21
CA LYS A 384 -20.07 29.49 11.58
C LYS A 384 -19.35 30.38 12.61
N HIS A 385 -18.98 29.86 13.77
CA HIS A 385 -18.26 30.59 14.82
C HIS A 385 -16.92 29.91 15.11
N ASP A 386 -15.93 30.46 14.41
CA ASP A 386 -14.58 30.80 14.82
C ASP A 386 -13.82 29.82 15.72
N GLY A 387 -12.66 29.37 15.26
CA GLY A 387 -11.75 28.50 16.03
C GLY A 387 -11.42 29.04 17.43
N GLY A 388 -11.53 30.36 17.64
CA GLY A 388 -11.43 31.02 18.94
C GLY A 388 -12.40 30.47 19.99
N HIS A 389 -13.69 30.32 19.66
CA HIS A 389 -14.70 29.88 20.64
C HIS A 389 -14.46 28.44 21.13
N GLN A 390 -13.94 27.55 20.28
CA GLN A 390 -13.57 26.20 20.69
C GLN A 390 -12.38 26.20 21.64
N VAL A 391 -11.37 27.04 21.38
CA VAL A 391 -10.20 27.19 22.23
C VAL A 391 -10.60 27.76 23.60
N ASP A 392 -11.49 28.76 23.62
CA ASP A 392 -12.00 29.35 24.85
C ASP A 392 -12.73 28.32 25.71
N ILE A 393 -13.60 27.48 25.13
CA ILE A 393 -14.24 26.38 25.87
C ILE A 393 -13.19 25.43 26.47
N ILE A 394 -12.15 25.08 25.70
CA ILE A 394 -11.12 24.14 26.16
C ILE A 394 -10.34 24.72 27.35
N LEU A 395 -9.96 25.99 27.28
CA LEU A 395 -9.16 26.66 28.30
C LEU A 395 -9.99 27.03 29.53
N ASN A 396 -11.18 27.60 29.33
CA ASN A 396 -12.00 28.18 30.39
C ASN A 396 -12.92 27.16 31.06
N ASP A 397 -13.46 26.18 30.33
CA ASP A 397 -14.43 25.23 30.91
C ASP A 397 -13.78 23.86 31.14
N ILE A 398 -13.05 23.34 30.15
CA ILE A 398 -12.47 21.98 30.24
C ILE A 398 -11.13 21.96 31.00
N LYS A 399 -10.48 23.13 31.15
CA LYS A 399 -9.20 23.32 31.84
C LYS A 399 -8.07 22.42 31.29
N ARG A 400 -7.96 22.33 29.97
CA ARG A 400 -6.94 21.52 29.28
C ARG A 400 -6.19 22.31 28.21
N GLN A 401 -5.10 21.72 27.70
CA GLN A 401 -4.30 22.33 26.64
C GLN A 401 -4.89 22.04 25.26
N PRO A 402 -5.32 23.05 24.47
CA PRO A 402 -5.92 22.84 23.17
C PRO A 402 -4.90 22.30 22.15
N ARG A 403 -5.28 21.23 21.43
CA ARG A 403 -4.46 20.59 20.38
C ARG A 403 -5.27 20.42 19.11
N LYS A 404 -4.88 21.13 18.05
CA LYS A 404 -5.58 21.07 16.76
C LYS A 404 -5.20 19.80 15.99
N LEU A 405 -6.20 19.09 15.47
CA LEU A 405 -6.06 17.95 14.57
C LEU A 405 -6.55 18.31 13.16
N ALA A 406 -5.94 17.66 12.17
CA ALA A 406 -6.41 17.69 10.80
C ALA A 406 -7.86 17.15 10.70
N LYS A 407 -8.64 17.75 9.79
CA LYS A 407 -10.07 17.47 9.64
C LYS A 407 -10.37 15.99 9.38
N GLU A 408 -9.57 15.34 8.54
CA GLU A 408 -9.79 13.93 8.20
C GLU A 408 -9.50 13.00 9.38
N LEU A 409 -8.45 13.29 10.16
CA LEU A 409 -8.14 12.55 11.37
C LEU A 409 -9.26 12.72 12.41
N TRP A 410 -9.77 13.94 12.56
CA TRP A 410 -10.89 14.24 13.46
C TRP A 410 -12.14 13.46 13.09
N ARG A 411 -12.53 13.46 11.81
CA ARG A 411 -13.68 12.70 11.31
C ARG A 411 -13.56 11.21 11.64
N LEU A 412 -12.37 10.62 11.45
CA LEU A 412 -12.11 9.22 11.79
C LEU A 412 -12.32 8.94 13.29
N LEU A 413 -11.82 9.83 14.16
CA LEU A 413 -11.93 9.66 15.61
C LEU A 413 -13.39 9.82 16.10
N VAL A 414 -14.11 10.81 15.57
CA VAL A 414 -15.52 11.06 15.92
C VAL A 414 -16.42 9.93 15.43
N LYS A 415 -16.19 9.42 14.20
CA LYS A 415 -16.94 8.28 13.62
C LYS A 415 -17.05 7.07 14.55
N TYR A 416 -16.04 6.85 15.39
CA TYR A 416 -15.95 5.69 16.28
C TYR A 416 -16.05 6.04 17.78
N ASP A 417 -16.60 7.22 18.09
CA ASP A 417 -16.80 7.73 19.46
C ASP A 417 -15.50 7.82 20.27
N CYS A 418 -14.36 8.01 19.59
CA CYS A 418 -13.07 8.16 20.27
C CYS A 418 -12.89 9.59 20.81
N ALA A 419 -13.33 10.59 20.05
CA ALA A 419 -13.22 12.00 20.40
C ALA A 419 -14.60 12.68 20.48
N ARG A 420 -14.70 13.72 21.32
CA ARG A 420 -15.87 14.61 21.43
C ARG A 420 -15.46 16.03 21.11
N THR A 421 -16.35 16.82 20.54
CA THR A 421 -16.12 18.25 20.36
C THR A 421 -16.01 18.95 21.72
N PRO A 422 -15.37 20.15 21.80
CA PRO A 422 -15.33 20.93 23.03
C PRO A 422 -16.72 21.16 23.63
N GLN A 423 -17.71 21.48 22.79
CA GLN A 423 -19.09 21.69 23.24
C GLN A 423 -19.73 20.40 23.79
N GLN A 424 -19.51 19.26 23.14
CA GLN A 424 -20.02 17.97 23.62
C GLN A 424 -19.39 17.57 24.96
N GLU A 425 -18.08 17.80 25.14
CA GLU A 425 -17.42 17.51 26.41
C GLU A 425 -17.86 18.49 27.50
N ARG A 426 -18.00 19.79 27.19
CA ARG A 426 -18.54 20.80 28.11
C ARG A 426 -19.94 20.42 28.61
N ILE A 427 -20.84 20.04 27.71
CA ILE A 427 -22.18 19.53 28.07
C ILE A 427 -22.06 18.26 28.92
N ARG A 428 -21.18 17.32 28.55
CA ARG A 428 -20.98 16.09 29.33
C ARG A 428 -20.52 16.39 30.76
N LEU A 429 -19.56 17.29 30.95
CA LEU A 429 -19.06 17.70 32.27
C LEU A 429 -20.18 18.32 33.11
N PHE A 430 -20.95 19.22 32.52
CA PHE A 430 -22.10 19.83 33.19
C PHE A 430 -23.14 18.78 33.59
N SER A 431 -23.58 17.96 32.64
CA SER A 431 -24.66 17.00 32.86
C SER A 431 -24.29 15.83 33.77
N SER A 432 -23.00 15.50 33.87
CA SER A 432 -22.48 14.49 34.80
C SER A 432 -21.97 15.06 36.11
N SER A 433 -22.11 16.38 36.34
CA SER A 433 -21.71 17.02 37.59
C SER A 433 -22.62 16.61 38.75
N GLN A 434 -22.11 16.73 39.98
CA GLN A 434 -22.83 16.30 41.17
C GLN A 434 -24.13 17.10 41.34
N PRO A 435 -25.28 16.42 41.55
CA PRO A 435 -26.50 17.10 41.96
C PRO A 435 -26.33 17.78 43.32
N VAL A 436 -26.92 18.95 43.47
CA VAL A 436 -27.03 19.63 44.76
C VAL A 436 -28.12 18.93 45.56
N GLY A 437 -27.76 18.43 46.75
CA GLY A 437 -28.68 17.67 47.61
C GLY A 437 -29.84 18.52 48.12
N ASN A 438 -29.55 19.45 49.03
CA ASN A 438 -30.53 20.39 49.55
C ASN A 438 -30.21 21.81 49.11
N VAL A 439 -31.25 22.53 48.70
CA VAL A 439 -31.14 23.97 48.43
C VAL A 439 -31.18 24.67 49.78
N ASP A 440 -30.03 25.19 50.21
CA ASP A 440 -29.89 25.90 51.47
C ASP A 440 -30.07 27.42 51.29
N GLY A 441 -30.52 28.09 52.36
CA GLY A 441 -30.75 29.54 52.37
C GLY A 441 -32.10 29.97 51.79
N TYR A 442 -32.64 31.06 52.33
CA TYR A 442 -33.95 31.59 51.92
C TYR A 442 -34.00 31.98 50.43
N PHE A 443 -32.90 32.54 49.91
CA PHE A 443 -32.80 32.96 48.52
C PHE A 443 -32.96 31.77 47.56
N GLY A 444 -32.09 30.75 47.67
CA GLY A 444 -32.14 29.57 46.83
C GLY A 444 -33.47 28.82 46.93
N LEU A 445 -34.03 28.69 48.14
CA LEU A 445 -35.34 28.05 48.35
C LEU A 445 -36.46 28.78 47.61
N ASN A 446 -36.45 30.12 47.61
CA ASN A 446 -37.43 30.92 46.88
C ASN A 446 -37.24 30.79 45.36
N ILE A 447 -36.01 30.83 44.85
CA ILE A 447 -35.72 30.59 43.42
C ILE A 447 -36.25 29.22 42.98
N SER A 448 -35.94 28.16 43.75
CA SER A 448 -36.41 26.80 43.48
C SER A 448 -37.94 26.71 43.48
N ARG A 449 -38.61 27.32 44.47
CA ARG A 449 -40.08 27.38 44.53
C ARG A 449 -40.68 28.10 43.33
N ILE A 450 -40.17 29.27 42.97
CA ILE A 450 -40.65 30.07 41.85
C ILE A 450 -40.53 29.28 40.54
N LEU A 451 -39.37 28.69 40.28
CA LEU A 451 -39.15 27.89 39.05
C LEU A 451 -40.11 26.69 38.98
N LYS A 452 -40.30 25.96 40.09
CA LYS A 452 -41.27 24.86 40.15
C LYS A 452 -42.69 25.35 39.89
N SER A 453 -43.10 26.47 40.49
CA SER A 453 -44.42 27.06 40.29
C SER A 453 -44.65 27.49 38.84
N VAL A 454 -43.69 28.18 38.23
CA VAL A 454 -43.79 28.65 36.83
C VAL A 454 -43.90 27.48 35.86
N LEU A 455 -43.09 26.43 36.02
CA LEU A 455 -43.18 25.23 35.18
C LEU A 455 -44.51 24.48 35.37
N ALA A 456 -45.09 24.52 36.57
CA ALA A 456 -46.38 23.88 36.85
C ALA A 456 -47.60 24.67 36.33
N MET A 457 -47.44 25.95 36.03
CA MET A 457 -48.54 26.79 35.51
C MET A 457 -48.91 26.46 34.06
N ASP A 458 -48.01 25.85 33.30
CA ASP A 458 -48.25 25.41 31.92
C ASP A 458 -48.25 23.87 31.85
N THR A 459 -49.36 23.30 31.38
CA THR A 459 -49.51 21.84 31.22
C THR A 459 -48.52 21.24 30.23
N ALA A 460 -47.98 22.04 29.30
CA ALA A 460 -46.92 21.60 28.39
C ALA A 460 -45.56 21.40 29.09
N LEU A 461 -45.34 22.05 30.23
CA LEU A 461 -44.08 22.03 30.98
C LEU A 461 -44.15 21.19 32.25
N SER A 462 -45.33 20.70 32.64
CA SER A 462 -45.55 19.96 33.90
C SER A 462 -44.77 18.65 34.01
N GLY A 463 -44.27 18.12 32.89
CA GLY A 463 -43.42 16.92 32.84
C GLY A 463 -41.93 17.19 33.09
N ILE A 464 -41.49 18.45 33.16
CA ILE A 464 -40.08 18.81 33.32
C ILE A 464 -39.66 18.70 34.78
N GLN A 465 -38.61 17.93 35.05
CA GLN A 465 -38.02 17.79 36.38
C GLN A 465 -36.84 18.75 36.54
N LEU A 466 -36.85 19.57 37.59
CA LEU A 466 -35.74 20.44 37.93
C LEU A 466 -34.66 19.70 38.71
N GLN A 467 -33.40 19.84 38.29
CA GLN A 467 -32.24 19.37 39.01
C GLN A 467 -31.18 20.46 39.09
N PHE A 468 -30.78 20.85 40.29
CA PHE A 468 -29.64 21.76 40.47
C PHE A 468 -28.35 20.96 40.52
N VAL A 469 -27.30 21.43 39.83
CA VAL A 469 -26.03 20.73 39.70
C VAL A 469 -24.85 21.68 39.92
N GLN A 470 -23.72 21.17 40.41
CA GLN A 470 -22.52 21.98 40.65
C GLN A 470 -21.96 22.60 39.37
N GLY A 471 -22.20 21.99 38.20
CA GLY A 471 -21.83 22.54 36.90
C GLY A 471 -20.37 22.30 36.48
N ALA A 472 -19.56 21.65 37.33
CA ALA A 472 -18.17 21.25 37.07
C ALA A 472 -17.30 22.39 36.49
N ASP A 473 -17.45 23.60 37.04
CA ASP A 473 -16.75 24.83 36.63
C ASP A 473 -16.95 25.23 35.16
N THR A 474 -17.98 24.70 34.50
CA THR A 474 -18.33 25.09 33.12
C THR A 474 -19.18 26.37 33.11
N THR A 475 -19.15 27.09 31.99
CA THR A 475 -19.99 28.28 31.75
C THR A 475 -21.43 27.92 31.33
N ILE A 476 -21.87 26.67 31.49
CA ILE A 476 -23.26 26.28 31.21
C ILE A 476 -24.13 26.69 32.39
N ASP A 477 -25.21 27.42 32.08
CA ASP A 477 -26.24 27.77 33.04
C ASP A 477 -27.35 26.75 33.13
N LEU A 478 -27.79 26.29 31.98
CA LEU A 478 -28.98 25.47 31.81
C LEU A 478 -28.71 24.39 30.77
N HIS A 479 -29.10 23.16 31.08
CA HIS A 479 -29.11 22.06 30.12
C HIS A 479 -30.40 21.26 30.27
N PHE A 480 -31.15 21.10 29.18
CA PHE A 480 -32.34 20.27 29.14
C PHE A 480 -32.05 18.97 28.41
N ASP A 481 -32.26 17.82 29.08
CA ASP A 481 -32.23 16.51 28.45
C ASP A 481 -33.66 16.07 28.11
N PRO A 482 -34.07 16.14 26.82
CA PRO A 482 -35.42 15.77 26.41
C PRO A 482 -35.73 14.28 26.58
N LYS A 483 -34.71 13.41 26.74
CA LYS A 483 -34.94 11.97 26.95
C LYS A 483 -35.37 11.65 28.37
N SER A 484 -34.79 12.33 29.36
CA SER A 484 -35.13 12.18 30.77
C SER A 484 -36.18 13.19 31.25
N GLY A 485 -36.42 14.26 30.49
CA GLY A 485 -37.29 15.36 30.89
C GLY A 485 -36.67 16.22 32.00
N VAL A 486 -35.35 16.12 32.21
CA VAL A 486 -34.65 16.84 33.29
C VAL A 486 -34.08 18.14 32.77
N LEU A 487 -34.44 19.25 33.42
CA LEU A 487 -33.80 20.55 33.27
C LEU A 487 -32.76 20.71 34.38
N GLN A 488 -31.50 20.61 34.01
CA GLN A 488 -30.36 20.83 34.88
C GLN A 488 -30.00 22.32 34.93
N ILE A 489 -29.86 22.86 36.14
CA ILE A 489 -29.57 24.27 36.40
C ILE A 489 -28.29 24.38 37.23
N ASN A 490 -27.39 25.27 36.84
CA ASN A 490 -26.18 25.54 37.59
C ASN A 490 -26.51 26.09 38.98
N HIS A 491 -25.93 25.50 40.03
CA HIS A 491 -26.17 25.89 41.41
C HIS A 491 -25.79 27.34 41.74
N ARG A 492 -24.96 28.00 40.90
CA ARG A 492 -24.63 29.42 41.07
C ARG A 492 -25.87 30.30 41.16
N TRP A 493 -26.96 29.90 40.49
CA TRP A 493 -28.25 30.59 40.51
C TRP A 493 -29.03 30.45 41.83
N LEU A 494 -28.58 29.59 42.75
CA LEU A 494 -29.13 29.46 44.10
C LEU A 494 -28.38 30.31 45.13
N ASN A 495 -27.23 30.88 44.78
CA ASN A 495 -26.39 31.67 45.68
C ASN A 495 -26.61 33.16 45.42
N PHE A 496 -27.00 33.90 46.46
CA PHE A 496 -27.29 35.33 46.36
C PHE A 496 -26.09 36.14 45.85
N GLU A 497 -24.91 35.94 46.44
CA GLU A 497 -23.70 36.67 46.05
C GLU A 497 -23.31 36.36 44.61
N ALA A 498 -23.30 35.07 44.23
CA ALA A 498 -22.91 34.65 42.88
C ALA A 498 -23.79 35.28 41.79
N VAL A 499 -25.11 35.37 42.02
CA VAL A 499 -26.05 36.00 41.08
C VAL A 499 -25.80 37.51 40.96
N HIS A 500 -25.53 38.18 42.08
CA HIS A 500 -25.39 39.64 42.12
C HIS A 500 -23.98 40.14 41.81
N VAL A 501 -22.98 39.27 41.70
CA VAL A 501 -21.66 39.65 41.18
C VAL A 501 -21.74 40.10 39.73
N GLU A 502 -22.54 39.42 38.89
CA GLU A 502 -22.70 39.78 37.47
C GLU A 502 -23.72 40.91 37.29
N THR A 503 -24.74 40.99 38.17
CA THR A 503 -25.78 42.03 38.13
C THR A 503 -26.04 42.58 39.53
N PRO A 504 -25.23 43.54 40.01
CA PRO A 504 -25.36 44.08 41.36
C PRO A 504 -26.72 44.73 41.57
N CYS A 505 -27.37 44.41 42.69
CA CYS A 505 -28.56 45.12 43.16
C CYS A 505 -28.19 46.02 44.34
N GLU A 506 -29.07 46.98 44.64
CA GLU A 506 -28.88 47.92 45.76
C GLU A 506 -28.59 47.20 47.09
N PHE A 507 -29.27 46.07 47.35
CA PHE A 507 -29.02 45.24 48.53
C PHE A 507 -27.64 44.57 48.54
N PHE A 508 -27.12 44.17 47.38
CA PHE A 508 -25.79 43.55 47.27
C PHE A 508 -24.68 44.58 47.49
N GLU A 509 -24.85 45.80 46.98
CA GLU A 509 -23.90 46.90 47.21
C GLU A 509 -23.84 47.31 48.69
N ILE A 510 -25.00 47.38 49.37
CA ILE A 510 -25.06 47.64 50.82
C ILE A 510 -24.37 46.52 51.61
N ALA A 511 -24.67 45.25 51.30
CA ALA A 511 -24.08 44.11 51.98
C ALA A 511 -22.55 43.99 51.79
N LYS A 512 -22.01 44.47 50.66
CA LYS A 512 -20.55 44.55 50.43
C LYS A 512 -19.86 45.55 51.36
N HIS A 513 -20.52 46.67 51.65
CA HIS A 513 -19.96 47.72 52.50
C HIS A 513 -19.86 47.30 53.97
N ASP A 514 -20.86 46.60 54.49
CA ASP A 514 -20.86 46.09 55.88
C ASP A 514 -19.74 45.05 56.12
N HIS A 515 -19.33 44.28 55.10
CA HIS A 515 -18.25 43.30 55.23
C HIS A 515 -16.83 43.90 55.24
N VAL A 516 -16.63 45.12 54.74
CA VAL A 516 -15.32 45.81 54.76
C VAL A 516 -15.06 46.44 56.13
N ASP A 517 -16.10 46.84 56.85
CA ASP A 517 -15.97 47.47 58.17
C ASP A 517 -15.62 46.47 59.29
N ASP A 518 -15.98 45.19 59.14
CA ASP A 518 -15.69 44.12 60.13
C ASP A 518 -14.23 43.62 60.13
N ILE A 519 -13.46 43.84 59.05
CA ILE A 519 -12.02 43.49 59.01
C ILE A 519 -11.18 44.57 59.70
N SER A 520 -11.68 45.81 59.79
CA SER A 520 -10.97 46.94 60.41
C SER A 520 -10.97 46.91 61.94
N THR A 521 -11.85 46.14 62.57
CA THR A 521 -11.99 46.06 64.04
C THR A 521 -11.35 44.82 64.67
N ALA A 522 -10.90 43.84 63.87
CA ALA A 522 -10.26 42.61 64.37
C ALA A 522 -8.73 42.66 64.50
N THR A 523 -8.07 43.79 64.19
CA THR A 523 -6.60 43.97 64.36
C THR A 523 -6.18 44.87 65.54
N MET A 524 -7.09 45.19 66.45
CA MET A 524 -6.75 45.79 67.74
C MET A 524 -7.07 44.85 68.88
N TRP A 525 -6.30 43.76 69.04
CA TRP A 525 -5.83 43.19 70.32
C TRP A 525 -4.55 42.40 70.08
#